data_AF-A0A086J0A3-F1
#
_entry.id   AF-A0A086J0A3-F1
#
_cell.length_a   1.000
_cell.length_b   1.000
_cell.length_c   1.000
_cell.angle_alpha   90.00
_cell.angle_beta   90.00
_cell.angle_gamma   90.00
#
_symmetry.space_group_name_H-M   'P 1'
#
loop_
_entity.id
_entity.type
_entity.pdbx_description
1 polymer ?
#
loop_
_entity_poly.entity_id
_entity_poly.type
_entity_poly.pdbx_seq_one_letter_code
_entity_poly.pdbx_strand_id
1 'polypeptide(L)' 'MQILFQLPKNLTVASLPKNASIGTEFTVDGTSYHIELGVTPDAGVLVGGVLHKIDALYIVKPK' A
#
# COMPACT_ATOMS: atom_id res chain seq x y z
N MET A 1 -0.87 3.47 14.82
CA MET A 1 -0.22 2.69 13.76
C MET A 1 -0.71 3.20 12.42
N GLN A 2 0.11 3.95 11.70
CA GLN A 2 -0.21 4.51 10.38
C GLN A 2 0.46 3.65 9.31
N ILE A 3 -0.34 3.07 8.42
CA ILE A 3 0.11 2.25 7.30
C ILE A 3 -0.10 3.06 6.01
N LEU A 4 0.90 3.06 5.14
CA LEU A 4 0.78 3.64 3.80
C LEU A 4 0.76 2.53 2.75
N PHE A 5 -0.16 2.65 1.80
CA PHE A 5 -0.19 1.79 0.62
C PHE A 5 0.45 2.50 -0.56
N GLN A 6 1.45 1.87 -1.17
CA GLN A 6 1.95 2.25 -2.49
C GLN A 6 1.20 1.43 -3.55
N LEU A 7 0.38 2.13 -4.33
CA LEU A 7 -0.49 1.54 -5.34
C LEU A 7 0.08 1.76 -6.75
N PRO A 8 -0.07 0.79 -7.66
CA PRO A 8 0.05 0.98 -9.10
C PRO A 8 -0.90 2.10 -9.58
N LYS A 9 -0.52 2.82 -10.64
CA LYS A 9 -1.30 3.97 -11.17
C LYS A 9 -2.73 3.61 -11.58
N ASN A 10 -2.98 2.36 -11.93
CA ASN A 10 -4.28 1.84 -12.34
C ASN A 10 -5.12 1.33 -11.16
N LEU A 11 -4.60 1.35 -9.93
CA LEU A 11 -5.34 0.97 -8.73
C LEU A 11 -5.62 2.18 -7.86
N THR A 12 -6.74 2.10 -7.15
CA THR A 12 -7.11 3.07 -6.12
C THR A 12 -7.28 2.35 -4.79
N VAL A 13 -7.33 3.11 -3.69
CA VAL A 13 -7.62 2.55 -2.36
C VAL A 13 -8.97 1.82 -2.30
N ALA A 14 -9.94 2.17 -3.16
CA ALA A 14 -11.22 1.47 -3.25
C ALA A 14 -11.11 0.06 -3.88
N SER A 15 -10.04 -0.19 -4.63
CA SER A 15 -9.74 -1.49 -5.24
C SER A 15 -9.15 -2.48 -4.23
N LEU A 16 -8.75 -2.02 -3.05
CA LEU A 16 -8.15 -2.87 -2.02
C LEU A 16 -9.22 -3.70 -1.28
N PRO A 17 -8.91 -4.97 -0.94
CA PRO A 17 -9.74 -5.75 -0.03
C PRO A 17 -9.91 -5.03 1.33
N LYS A 18 -11.09 -5.15 1.95
CA LYS A 18 -11.37 -4.53 3.27
C LYS A 18 -10.36 -4.90 4.36
N ASN A 19 -9.76 -6.07 4.27
CA ASN A 19 -8.78 -6.59 5.22
C ASN A 19 -7.39 -6.75 4.59
N ALA A 20 -7.04 -5.87 3.63
CA ALA A 20 -5.77 -5.91 2.94
C ALA A 20 -4.57 -5.86 3.91
N SER A 21 -3.78 -6.93 3.89
CA SER A 21 -2.57 -7.10 4.69
C SER A 21 -1.44 -7.69 3.85
N ILE A 22 -0.23 -7.73 4.40
CA ILE A 22 0.92 -8.38 3.74
C ILE A 22 0.56 -9.84 3.41
N GLY A 23 0.88 -10.27 2.19
CA GLY A 23 0.56 -11.60 1.68
C GLY A 23 -0.86 -11.73 1.14
N THR A 24 -1.69 -10.68 1.22
CA THR A 24 -3.00 -10.69 0.56
C THR A 24 -2.81 -10.75 -0.95
N GLU A 25 -3.49 -11.70 -1.58
CA GLU A 25 -3.62 -11.78 -3.03
C GLU A 25 -5.04 -11.40 -3.43
N PHE A 26 -5.18 -10.63 -4.50
CA PHE A 26 -6.49 -10.21 -5.03
C PHE A 26 -6.43 -9.91 -6.52
N THR A 27 -7.58 -9.92 -7.19
CA THR A 27 -7.68 -9.67 -8.62
C THR A 27 -8.57 -8.45 -8.88
N VAL A 28 -8.09 -7.56 -9.74
CA VAL A 28 -8.83 -6.38 -10.22
C VAL A 28 -8.73 -6.36 -11.73
N ASP A 29 -9.88 -6.28 -12.42
CA ASP A 29 -9.97 -6.24 -13.89
C ASP A 29 -9.15 -7.33 -14.59
N GLY A 30 -9.19 -8.56 -14.04
CA GLY A 30 -8.48 -9.72 -14.59
C GLY A 30 -6.97 -9.74 -14.34
N THR A 31 -6.40 -8.74 -13.67
CA THR A 31 -4.99 -8.72 -13.25
C THR A 31 -4.86 -9.12 -11.79
N SER A 32 -3.97 -10.06 -11.48
CA SER A 32 -3.68 -10.49 -10.12
C SER A 32 -2.60 -9.62 -9.48
N TYR A 33 -2.84 -9.24 -8.24
CA TYR A 33 -1.94 -8.43 -7.42
C TYR A 33 -1.66 -9.14 -6.10
N HIS A 34 -0.49 -8.85 -5.54
CA HIS A 34 -0.14 -9.23 -4.17
C HIS A 34 0.40 -8.03 -3.40
N ILE A 35 0.24 -8.09 -2.09
CA ILE A 35 0.68 -7.04 -1.16
C ILE A 35 1.94 -7.51 -0.43
N GLU A 36 3.01 -6.75 -0.53
CA GLU A 36 4.29 -7.00 0.13
C GLU A 36 4.62 -5.93 1.16
N LEU A 37 5.50 -6.26 2.11
CA LEU A 37 6.09 -5.26 3.00
C LEU A 37 7.22 -4.53 2.28
N GLY A 38 7.11 -3.20 2.21
CA GLY A 38 8.15 -2.31 1.75
C GLY A 38 9.07 -1.85 2.87
N VAL A 39 10.15 -1.15 2.48
CA VAL A 39 11.03 -0.47 3.43
C VAL A 39 10.30 0.78 3.94
N THR A 40 10.05 0.84 5.25
CA THR A 40 9.53 2.04 5.88
C THR A 40 10.67 3.06 6.02
N PRO A 41 10.56 4.27 5.45
CA PRO A 41 11.58 5.29 5.65
C PRO A 41 11.55 5.80 7.09
N ASP A 42 12.74 5.96 7.70
CA ASP A 42 12.89 6.48 9.07
C ASP A 42 12.34 7.90 9.21
N ALA A 43 12.52 8.71 8.16
CA ALA A 43 11.84 9.98 8.00
C ALA A 43 10.47 9.69 7.36
N GLY A 44 9.38 9.97 8.09
CA GLY A 44 8.02 9.75 7.62
C GLY A 44 7.66 10.46 6.31
N VAL A 45 6.40 10.38 5.90
CA VAL A 45 5.92 11.00 4.65
C VAL A 45 5.35 12.38 4.93
N LEU A 46 5.72 13.37 4.11
CA LEU A 46 5.14 14.71 4.15
C LEU A 46 3.83 14.74 3.36
N VAL A 47 2.70 14.99 4.03
CA VAL A 47 1.39 15.17 3.39
C VAL A 47 0.90 16.57 3.72
N GLY A 48 0.75 17.42 2.71
CA GLY A 48 0.28 18.80 2.91
C GLY A 48 1.16 19.65 3.85
N GLY A 49 2.46 19.35 3.93
CA GLY A 49 3.41 20.04 4.81
C GLY A 49 3.50 19.48 6.23
N VAL A 50 2.70 18.47 6.58
CA VAL A 50 2.76 17.78 7.87
C VAL A 50 3.54 16.48 7.71
N LEU A 51 4.52 16.24 8.61
CA LEU A 51 5.28 15.00 8.64
C LEU A 51 4.50 13.90 9.35
N HIS A 52 4.10 12.87 8.61
CA HIS A 52 3.45 11.68 9.12
C HIS A 52 4.46 10.55 9.28
N LYS A 53 4.74 10.18 10.53
CA LYS A 53 5.49 8.95 10.80
C LYS A 53 4.63 7.75 10.38
N ILE A 54 5.19 6.91 9.53
CA ILE A 54 4.57 5.67 9.08
C ILE A 54 5.21 4.50 9.82
N ASP A 55 4.39 3.55 10.24
CA ASP A 55 4.84 2.33 10.91
C ASP A 55 5.14 1.23 9.89
N ALA A 56 4.39 1.20 8.78
CA ALA A 56 4.60 0.24 7.70
C ALA A 56 4.25 0.83 6.33
N LEU A 57 5.02 0.43 5.31
CA LEU A 57 4.73 0.66 3.91
C LEU A 57 4.29 -0.66 3.26
N TYR A 58 3.07 -0.74 2.75
CA TYR A 58 2.57 -1.89 2.00
C TYR A 58 2.65 -1.58 0.51
N ILE A 59 3.36 -2.40 -0.25
CA ILE A 59 3.53 -2.22 -1.70
C ILE A 59 2.65 -3.22 -2.42
N VAL A 60 1.75 -2.71 -3.26
CA VAL A 60 0.91 -3.55 -4.13
C VAL A 60 1.62 -3.71 -5.47
N LYS A 61 1.84 -4.96 -5.87
CA LYS A 61 2.50 -5.29 -7.14
C LYS A 61 1.64 -6.27 -7.94
N PRO A 62 1.69 -6.19 -9.28
CA PRO A 62 1.17 -7.28 -10.09
C PRO A 62 1.99 -8.55 -9.82
N LYS A 63 1.30 -9.69 -9.82
CA LYS A 63 1.90 -11.01 -9.67
C LYS A 63 2.57 -11.47 -10.97
#